data_AF-T1GAZ7-F1
#
_entry.id   AF-T1GAZ7-F1
#
_cell.length_a   1.000
_cell.length_b   1.000
_cell.length_c   1.000
_cell.angle_alpha   90.00
_cell.angle_beta   90.00
_cell.angle_gamma   90.00
#
_symmetry.space_group_name_H-M   'P 1'
#
loop_
_entity.id
_entity.type
_entity.pdbx_description
1 polymer ?
#
loop_
_entity_poly.entity_id
_entity_poly.type
_entity_poly.pdbx_seq_one_letter_code
_entity_poly.pdbx_strand_id
1 'polypeptide(L)' 'MSSNKDVNGNFAAPDWVKEEIFLDILEKDVENFARIQSFRVEPGSSNGENYMSIILRVIIGVQRT' A
#
# COMPACT_ATOMS: atom_id res chain seq x y z
N MET A 1 -13.89 16.20 -0.05
CA MET A 1 -12.85 15.17 -0.25
C MET A 1 -13.14 14.07 0.74
N SER A 2 -13.52 12.88 0.25
CA SER A 2 -13.94 11.77 1.08
C SER A 2 -12.79 11.36 1.99
N SER A 3 -13.03 11.42 3.30
CA SER A 3 -12.11 10.87 4.29
C SER A 3 -11.95 9.39 3.97
N ASN A 4 -10.73 8.94 3.68
CA ASN A 4 -10.38 7.53 3.51
C ASN A 4 -10.44 6.85 4.88
N LYS A 5 -11.65 6.77 5.41
CA LYS A 5 -11.97 6.19 6.69
C LYS A 5 -13.01 5.11 6.50
N ASP A 6 -12.79 3.98 7.15
CA ASP A 6 -13.80 2.93 7.24
C ASP A 6 -15.02 3.41 8.07
N VAL A 7 -16.05 2.58 8.17
CA VAL A 7 -17.27 2.87 8.93
C VAL A 7 -17.01 3.17 10.42
N ASN A 8 -15.81 2.85 10.94
CA ASN A 8 -15.40 3.05 12.32
C ASN A 8 -14.44 4.24 12.49
N GLY A 9 -14.10 4.95 11.43
CA GLY A 9 -13.17 6.08 11.45
C GLY A 9 -11.69 5.72 11.35
N ASN A 10 -11.35 4.43 11.15
CA ASN A 10 -9.98 3.98 10.93
C ASN A 10 -9.54 4.26 9.50
N PHE A 11 -8.23 4.34 9.25
CA PHE A 11 -7.71 4.49 7.90
C PHE A 11 -8.18 3.36 6.98
N ALA A 12 -8.76 3.72 5.84
CA ALA A 12 -9.09 2.82 4.75
C ALA A 12 -8.21 3.16 3.54
N ALA A 13 -7.45 2.18 3.06
CA ALA A 13 -6.72 2.33 1.81
C ALA A 13 -7.70 2.51 0.64
N PRO A 14 -7.35 3.29 -0.41
CA PRO A 14 -8.14 3.31 -1.63
C PRO A 14 -8.27 1.91 -2.24
N ASP A 15 -9.44 1.58 -2.79
CA ASP A 15 -9.74 0.24 -3.34
C ASP A 15 -8.81 -0.21 -4.48
N TRP A 16 -8.13 0.73 -5.14
CA TRP A 16 -7.18 0.42 -6.22
C TRP A 16 -5.78 0.05 -5.71
N VAL A 17 -5.47 0.28 -4.42
CA VAL A 17 -4.17 -0.05 -3.82
C VAL A 17 -4.17 -1.52 -3.37
N LYS A 18 -3.86 -2.41 -4.31
CA LYS A 18 -3.85 -3.87 -4.11
C LYS A 18 -2.51 -4.48 -4.51
N GLU A 19 -2.25 -5.71 -4.06
CA GLU A 19 -1.02 -6.46 -4.38
C GLU A 19 -0.71 -6.51 -5.89
N GLU A 20 -1.74 -6.70 -6.72
CA GLU A 20 -1.65 -6.88 -8.16
C GLU A 20 -0.92 -5.73 -8.89
N ILE A 21 -1.06 -4.49 -8.42
CA ILE A 21 -0.44 -3.32 -9.08
C ILE A 21 1.08 -3.25 -8.83
N PHE A 22 1.59 -4.02 -7.86
CA PHE A 22 3.00 -4.06 -7.51
C PHE A 22 3.72 -5.27 -8.12
N LEU A 23 3.00 -6.26 -8.66
CA LEU A 23 3.60 -7.50 -9.18
C LEU A 23 4.67 -7.21 -10.24
N ASP A 24 4.39 -6.36 -11.22
CA ASP A 24 5.32 -6.02 -12.30
C ASP A 24 6.65 -5.45 -11.78
N ILE A 25 6.59 -4.61 -10.74
CA ILE A 25 7.78 -4.00 -10.12
C ILE A 25 8.53 -5.06 -9.31
N LEU A 26 7.82 -5.92 -8.59
CA LEU A 26 8.44 -6.98 -7.78
C LEU A 26 9.13 -8.03 -8.64
N GLU A 27 8.50 -8.47 -9.73
CA GLU A 27 9.07 -9.42 -10.68
C GLU A 27 10.32 -8.87 -11.37
N LYS A 28 10.33 -7.56 -11.64
CA LYS A 28 11.45 -6.89 -12.30
C LYS A 28 12.61 -6.60 -11.35
N ASP A 29 12.33 -6.11 -10.15
CA ASP A 29 13.34 -5.49 -9.29
C ASP A 29 13.75 -6.37 -8.10
N VAL A 30 13.04 -7.47 -7.82
CA VAL A 30 13.38 -8.43 -6.75
C VAL A 30 13.91 -9.73 -7.35
N GLU A 31 15.21 -9.97 -7.20
CA GLU A 31 15.85 -11.21 -7.64
C GLU A 31 15.19 -12.45 -7.03
N ASN A 32 14.99 -13.47 -7.88
CA ASN A 32 14.31 -14.73 -7.54
C ASN A 32 12.94 -14.56 -6.88
N PHE A 33 12.23 -13.45 -7.16
CA PHE A 33 10.87 -13.25 -6.67
C PHE A 33 9.98 -14.46 -6.96
N ALA A 34 9.35 -14.98 -5.91
CA ALA A 34 8.48 -16.15 -6.00
C ALA A 34 7.01 -15.77 -5.82
N ARG A 35 6.71 -14.99 -4.76
CA ARG A 35 5.37 -14.50 -4.44
C ARG A 35 5.40 -13.45 -3.34
N ILE A 36 4.32 -12.68 -3.25
CA ILE A 36 4.00 -11.87 -2.07
C ILE A 36 3.55 -12.80 -0.93
N GLN A 37 4.06 -12.58 0.27
CA GLN A 37 3.67 -13.28 1.50
C GLN A 37 2.79 -12.42 2.41
N SER A 38 2.94 -11.10 2.34
CA SER A 38 2.12 -10.16 3.11
C SER A 38 2.08 -8.79 2.43
N PHE A 39 0.96 -8.11 2.60
CA PHE A 39 0.72 -6.78 2.06
C PHE A 39 -0.01 -5.92 3.09
N ARG A 40 0.58 -4.77 3.42
CA ARG A 40 0.02 -3.84 4.40
C ARG A 40 0.13 -2.41 3.87
N VAL A 41 -0.97 -1.66 3.99
CA VAL A 41 -1.05 -0.26 3.59
C VAL A 41 -1.30 0.59 4.83
N GLU A 42 -0.52 1.66 4.97
CA GLU A 42 -0.60 2.57 6.10
C GLU A 42 -0.61 4.02 5.61
N PRO A 43 -1.16 4.96 6.41
CA PRO A 43 -0.94 6.38 6.18
C PRO A 43 0.56 6.69 6.15
N GLY A 44 1.04 7.34 5.10
CA GLY A 44 2.42 7.81 5.00
C GLY A 44 2.68 9.12 5.73
N SER A 45 1.61 9.82 6.13
CA SER A 45 1.62 11.14 6.78
C SER A 45 0.88 11.14 8.11
N SER A 46 1.28 12.05 9.00
CA SER A 46 0.56 12.35 10.24
C SER A 46 -0.74 13.11 9.99
N ASN A 47 -1.73 12.91 10.87
CA ASN A 47 -3.00 13.65 10.83
C ASN A 47 -2.73 15.17 10.96
N GLY A 48 -3.15 15.97 9.97
CA GLY A 48 -3.08 17.43 10.00
C GLY A 48 -2.31 18.07 8.83
N GLU A 49 -1.65 17.26 8.00
CA GLU A 49 -0.98 17.77 6.80
C GLU A 49 -1.98 17.90 5.64
N ASN A 50 -2.17 19.13 5.16
CA ASN A 50 -3.16 19.44 4.13
C ASN A 50 -2.50 19.40 2.74
N TYR A 51 -2.42 18.19 2.18
CA TYR A 51 -1.89 17.99 0.84
C TYR A 51 -3.04 17.79 -0.16
N MET A 52 -2.87 18.34 -1.36
CA MET A 52 -3.70 18.01 -2.52
C MET A 52 -3.60 16.52 -2.92
N SER A 53 -2.67 15.78 -2.33
CA SER A 53 -2.34 14.38 -2.63
C SER A 53 -2.37 13.51 -1.37
N ILE A 54 -2.65 12.22 -1.54
CA ILE A 54 -2.58 11.21 -0.46
C ILE A 54 -1.20 10.55 -0.51
N ILE A 55 -0.51 10.43 0.63
CA ILE A 55 0.74 9.68 0.76
C ILE A 55 0.45 8.38 1.51
N LEU A 56 0.81 7.26 0.88
CA LEU A 56 0.63 5.91 1.44
C LEU A 56 1.99 5.23 1.61
N ARG A 57 2.14 4.50 2.71
CA ARG A 57 3.24 3.56 2.92
C ARG A 57 2.72 2.16 2.62
N VAL A 58 3.34 1.49 1.64
CA VAL A 58 3.04 0.10 1.30
C VAL A 58 4.20 -0.77 1.74
N ILE A 59 3.92 -1.74 2.60
CA ILE A 59 4.89 -2.70 3.13
C ILE A 59 4.54 -4.05 2.52
N ILE A 60 5.49 -4.60 1.75
CA ILE A 60 5.32 -5.87 1.04
C ILE A 60 6.37 -6.86 1.52
N GLY A 61 5.93 -7.94 2.15
CA GLY A 61 6.78 -9.09 2.45
C GLY A 61 6.81 -10.02 1.23
N VAL A 62 8.01 -10.37 0.77
CA VAL A 62 8.20 -11.21 -0.44
C VAL A 62 9.00 -12.46 -0.12
N GLN A 63 8.67 -13.55 -0.82
CA GLN A 63 9.49 -14.75 -0.85
C GLN A 63 10.44 -14.73 -2.05
N ARG A 64 11.66 -15.21 -1.85
CA ARG A 64 12.64 -15.51 -2.91
C ARG A 64 12.89 -17.02 -2.98
N THR A 65 13.20 -17.52 -4.17
CA THR A 65 13.54 -18.94 -4.42
C THR A 65 15.05 -19.15 -4.42
#